data_AF-A0A968SL69-F1
#
_entry.id   AF-A0A968SL69-F1
#
_cell.length_a   1.000
_cell.length_b   1.000
_cell.length_c   1.000
_cell.angle_alpha   90.00
_cell.angle_beta   90.00
_cell.angle_gamma   90.00
#
_symmetry.space_group_name_H-M   'P 1'
#
loop_
_entity.id
_entity.type
_entity.pdbx_description
1 polymer ?
#
loop_
_entity_poly.entity_id
_entity_poly.type
_entity_poly.pdbx_seq_one_letter_code
_entity_poly.pdbx_strand_id
1 'polypeptide(L)' 'MSSWLKTPEKIRYLGGAIFGDRRYNEVFVHHNRVQSFYSDRVFREVLRIG' A
#
# COMPACT_ATOMS: atom_id res chain seq x y z
N MET A 1 -1.51 -15.42 11.09
CA MET A 1 -0.43 -14.44 11.32
C MET A 1 0.11 -14.03 9.96
N SER A 2 0.22 -12.74 9.70
CA SER A 2 0.90 -12.21 8.53
C SER A 2 2.34 -11.79 8.88
N SER A 3 3.25 -11.87 7.92
CA SER A 3 4.64 -11.48 8.06
C SER A 3 5.06 -10.63 6.85
N TRP A 4 5.89 -9.63 7.12
CA TRP A 4 6.48 -8.81 6.06
C TRP A 4 7.50 -9.64 5.27
N LEU A 5 7.44 -9.50 3.95
CA LEU A 5 8.39 -10.14 3.05
C LEU A 5 9.41 -9.11 2.55
N LYS A 6 10.59 -9.58 2.14
CA LYS A 6 11.64 -8.73 1.56
C LYS A 6 11.09 -8.03 0.32
N THR A 7 10.79 -6.75 0.47
CA THR A 7 10.23 -5.93 -0.61
C THR A 7 11.38 -5.38 -1.46
N PRO A 8 11.41 -5.63 -2.79
CA PRO A 8 12.38 -5.05 -3.70
C PRO A 8 12.44 -3.52 -3.60
N GLU A 9 13.63 -2.93 -3.76
CA GLU A 9 13.82 -1.48 -3.70
C GLU A 9 12.95 -0.71 -4.68
N LYS A 10 12.79 -1.21 -5.91
CA LYS A 10 11.88 -0.60 -6.90
C LYS A 10 10.43 -0.49 -6.41
N ILE A 11 9.97 -1.45 -5.59
CA ILE A 11 8.61 -1.44 -5.04
C ILE A 11 8.55 -0.49 -3.84
N ARG A 12 9.57 -0.50 -2.97
CA ARG A 12 9.68 0.42 -1.83
C ARG A 12 9.76 1.88 -2.28
N TYR A 13 10.50 2.17 -3.36
CA TYR A 13 10.63 3.49 -3.95
C TYR A 13 9.28 4.04 -4.45
N LEU A 14 8.42 3.16 -4.95
CA LEU A 14 7.05 3.49 -5.34
C LEU A 14 6.07 3.49 -4.15
N GLY A 15 6.57 3.34 -2.92
CA GLY A 15 5.78 3.29 -1.69
C GLY A 15 4.99 1.99 -1.49
N GLY A 16 5.37 0.91 -2.18
CA GLY A 16 4.77 -0.39 -2.01
C GLY A 16 5.45 -1.24 -0.93
N ALA A 17 4.74 -2.26 -0.45
CA ALA A 17 5.26 -3.27 0.46
C ALA A 17 4.65 -4.64 0.14
N ILE A 18 5.41 -5.73 0.35
CA ILE A 18 4.96 -7.11 0.17
C ILE A 18 4.85 -7.77 1.55
N PHE A 19 3.76 -8.50 1.78
CA PHE A 19 3.56 -9.31 2.97
C PHE A 19 2.87 -10.61 2.60
N GLY A 20 2.88 -11.59 3.50
CA GLY A 20 2.19 -12.85 3.28
C GLY A 20 1.71 -13.49 4.56
N ASP A 21 0.81 -14.45 4.43
CA ASP A 21 0.31 -15.27 5.53
C ASP A 21 0.08 -16.72 5.09
N ARG A 22 0.12 -17.66 6.04
CA ARG A 22 -0.13 -19.09 5.77
C ARG A 22 -1.46 -19.51 6.35
N ARG A 23 -2.39 -19.97 5.51
CA ARG A 23 -3.71 -20.47 5.88
C ARG A 23 -4.06 -21.69 5.04
N TYR A 24 -4.84 -22.62 5.58
CA TYR A 24 -5.27 -23.83 4.85
C TYR A 24 -4.11 -24.64 4.24
N ASN A 25 -2.95 -24.63 4.91
CA ASN A 25 -1.70 -25.21 4.39
C ASN A 25 -1.15 -24.54 3.11
N GLU A 26 -1.65 -23.36 2.76
CA GLU A 26 -1.25 -22.60 1.58
C GLU A 26 -0.64 -21.24 1.96
N VAL A 27 0.25 -20.74 1.09
CA VAL A 27 0.93 -19.44 1.24
C VAL A 27 0.23 -18.41 0.39
N PHE A 28 -0.25 -17.34 1.03
CA PHE A 28 -0.85 -16.19 0.38
C PHE A 28 0.13 -15.02 0.39
N VAL A 29 0.35 -14.39 -0.76
CA VAL A 29 1.25 -13.24 -0.94
C VAL A 29 0.44 -12.05 -1.41
N HIS A 30 0.63 -10.92 -0.74
CA HIS A 30 -0.12 -9.68 -0.93
C HIS A 30 0.82 -8.50 -1.14
N HIS A 31 0.29 -7.40 -1.67
CA HIS A 31 1.02 -6.15 -1.81
C HIS A 31 0.18 -4.93 -1.38
N ASN A 32 0.81 -3.97 -0.70
CA ASN A 32 0.22 -2.66 -0.42
C ASN A 32 0.64 -1.67 -1.51
N ARG A 33 -0.27 -0.81 -1.97
CA ARG A 33 0.03 0.34 -2.84
C ARG A 33 0.01 1.63 -2.03
N VAL A 34 0.90 2.58 -2.33
CA VAL A 34 0.92 3.90 -1.67
C VAL A 34 -0.23 4.82 -2.06
N GLN A 35 -1.03 4.44 -3.07
CA GLN A 35 -2.15 5.24 -3.57
C GLN A 35 -3.30 5.44 -2.59
N SER A 36 -3.42 4.66 -1.52
CA SER A 36 -4.39 4.98 -0.45
C SER A 36 -3.97 6.16 0.42
N PHE A 37 -2.71 6.59 0.39
CA PHE A 37 -2.24 7.75 1.16
C PHE A 37 -2.29 9.08 0.39
N TYR A 38 -2.33 9.02 -0.95
CA TYR A 38 -2.34 10.20 -1.82
C TYR A 38 -3.71 10.48 -2.49
N SER A 39 -4.59 9.50 -2.66
CA SER A 39 -5.90 9.73 -3.29
C SER A 39 -6.88 10.49 -2.40
N ASP A 40 -6.72 10.44 -1.06
CA ASP A 40 -7.65 11.07 -0.12
C ASP A 40 -7.25 12.49 0.34
N ARG A 41 -6.12 13.03 -0.15
CA ARG A 41 -5.66 14.40 0.19
C ARG A 41 -5.77 15.43 -0.94
N VAL A 42 -6.33 15.07 -2.10
CA VAL A 42 -6.50 16.01 -3.24
C VAL A 42 -7.88 16.71 -3.22
N PHE A 43 -8.75 16.48 -2.23
CA PHE A 43 -10.02 17.21 -2.10
C PHE A 43 -10.07 18.11 -0.84
N ARG A 44 -9.07 18.97 -0.66
CA ARG A 44 -9.19 20.16 0.19
C ARG A 44 -8.42 21.31 -0.42
N GLU A 45 -9.08 22.03 -1.31
CA GLU A 45 -8.93 23.46 -1.66
C GLU A 45 -9.28 23.64 -3.15
N VAL A 46 -10.47 24.17 -3.43
CA VAL A 46 -10.69 25.50 -4.05
C VAL A 46 -12.20 25.76 -3.98
N LEU A 47 -12.67 26.33 -2.87
CA LEU A 47 -13.88 27.15 -2.90
C LEU A 47 -13.43 28.58 -2.59
N ARG A 48 -13.05 29.30 -3.65
CA ARG A 48 -12.75 30.73 -3.58
C ARG A 48 -14.10 31.43 -3.45
N ILE A 49 -14.41 31.93 -2.26
CA ILE A 49 -15.55 32.81 -2.03
C ILE A 49 -15.26 34.10 -2.81
N GLY A 50 -16.18 34.45 -3.71
CA GLY A 50 -16.24 35.73 -4.43
C GLY A 50 -17.66 36.26 -4.36
#